data_AF-A0A2V8RJE3-F1
#
_entry.id   AF-A0A2V8RJE3-F1
#
_cell.length_a   1.000
_cell.length_b   1.000
_cell.length_c   1.000
_cell.angle_alpha   90.00
_cell.angle_beta   90.00
_cell.angle_gamma   90.00
#
_symmetry.space_group_name_H-M   'P 1'
#
loop_
_entity.id
_entity.type
_entity.pdbx_description
1 polymer ?
#
loop_
_entity_poly.entity_id
_entity_poly.type
_entity_poly.pdbx_seq_one_letter_code
_entity_poly.pdbx_strand_id
1 'polypeptide(L)' 'MTEIERILDQLKRAYEGNAWHGPSVREVLAGITAEQAHARPLPNAHSIWELVHHIAVWENVGRRRLTGDRAAIDISSP' A
#
# COMPACT_ATOMS: atom_id res chain seq x y z
N MET A 1 -10.61 -6.97 22.04
CA MET A 1 -9.86 -6.36 20.93
C MET A 1 -10.20 -4.88 20.89
N THR A 2 -9.21 -4.00 20.96
CA THR A 2 -9.38 -2.57 20.75
C THR A 2 -9.45 -2.25 19.25
N GLU A 3 -9.94 -1.07 18.89
CA GLU A 3 -9.94 -0.66 17.48
C GLU A 3 -8.52 -0.55 16.90
N ILE A 4 -7.52 -0.19 17.70
CA ILE A 4 -6.12 -0.18 17.29
C ILE A 4 -5.67 -1.60 16.92
N GLU A 5 -5.95 -2.58 17.78
CA GLU A 5 -5.61 -3.99 17.52
C GLU A 5 -6.30 -4.51 16.25
N ARG A 6 -7.58 -4.15 16.03
CA ARG A 6 -8.31 -4.51 14.82
C ARG A 6 -7.65 -3.95 13.56
N ILE A 7 -7.29 -2.66 13.58
CA ILE A 7 -6.69 -1.98 12.42
C ILE A 7 -5.30 -2.56 12.13
N LEU A 8 -4.49 -2.82 13.16
CA LEU A 8 -3.18 -3.45 13.01
C LEU A 8 -3.29 -4.86 12.40
N ASP A 9 -4.25 -5.68 12.85
CA ASP A 9 -4.52 -6.99 12.25
C ASP A 9 -4.91 -6.89 10.78
N GLN A 10 -5.78 -5.93 10.41
CA GLN A 10 -6.17 -5.74 9.02
C GLN A 10 -5.03 -5.25 8.12
N LEU A 11 -4.19 -4.33 8.60
CA LEU A 11 -2.99 -3.89 7.89
C LEU A 11 -2.02 -5.06 7.67
N LYS A 12 -1.81 -5.89 8.71
CA LYS A 12 -0.95 -7.06 8.62
C LYS A 12 -1.47 -8.06 7.58
N ARG A 13 -2.78 -8.36 7.58
CA ARG A 13 -3.38 -9.27 6.60
C ARG A 13 -3.32 -8.75 5.17
N ALA A 14 -3.56 -7.45 4.97
CA ALA A 14 -3.47 -6.83 3.65
C ALA A 14 -2.08 -7.00 3.03
N TYR A 15 -1.01 -7.03 3.84
CA TYR A 15 0.35 -7.23 3.36
C TYR A 15 0.78 -8.71 3.36
N GLU A 16 0.55 -9.45 4.45
CA GLU A 16 1.16 -10.77 4.68
C GLU A 16 0.32 -11.97 4.22
N GLY A 17 -1.01 -11.84 4.15
CA GLY A 17 -1.90 -12.95 3.77
C GLY A 17 -3.25 -12.93 4.47
N ASN A 18 -4.20 -13.73 3.96
CA ASN A 18 -5.58 -13.82 4.47
C ASN A 18 -6.31 -12.46 4.50
N ALA A 19 -6.06 -11.60 3.51
CA ALA A 19 -6.80 -10.37 3.34
C ALA A 19 -8.25 -10.68 2.92
N TRP A 20 -9.20 -9.84 3.35
CA TRP A 20 -10.62 -10.05 3.04
C TRP A 20 -10.95 -9.75 1.56
N HIS A 21 -10.13 -8.92 0.90
CA HIS A 21 -10.38 -8.42 -0.45
C HIS A 21 -9.72 -9.25 -1.56
N GLY A 22 -9.14 -10.41 -1.23
CA GLY A 22 -8.41 -11.26 -2.16
C GLY A 22 -6.95 -11.49 -1.72
N PRO A 23 -6.05 -11.83 -2.66
CA PRO A 23 -4.63 -12.00 -2.35
C PRO A 23 -4.04 -10.74 -1.72
N SER A 24 -3.28 -10.91 -0.64
CA SER A 24 -2.45 -9.87 -0.05
C SER A 24 -1.35 -9.39 -1.01
N VAL A 25 -0.69 -8.29 -0.66
CA VAL A 25 0.46 -7.77 -1.42
C VAL A 25 1.57 -8.82 -1.56
N ARG A 26 1.89 -9.58 -0.51
CA ARG A 26 2.91 -10.64 -0.60
C ARG A 26 2.46 -11.81 -1.47
N GLU A 27 1.19 -12.20 -1.40
CA GLU A 27 0.66 -13.31 -2.20
C GLU A 27 0.62 -12.96 -3.68
N VAL A 28 0.17 -11.76 -4.05
CA VAL A 28 0.07 -11.34 -5.47
C VAL A 28 1.44 -11.11 -6.13
N LEU A 29 2.46 -10.76 -5.33
CA LEU A 29 3.83 -10.56 -5.82
C LEU A 29 4.68 -11.84 -5.79
N ALA A 30 4.16 -12.94 -5.24
CA ALA A 30 4.91 -14.18 -5.11
C ALA A 30 5.35 -14.70 -6.49
N GLY A 31 6.66 -14.90 -6.67
CA GLY A 31 7.25 -15.41 -7.91
C GLY A 31 7.40 -14.40 -9.04
N ILE A 32 7.01 -13.13 -8.83
CA ILE A 32 7.23 -12.07 -9.81
C ILE A 32 8.72 -11.67 -9.82
N THR A 33 9.35 -11.71 -10.99
CA THR A 33 10.74 -11.25 -11.16
C THR A 33 10.82 -9.73 -11.33
N ALA A 34 12.02 -9.17 -11.17
CA ALA A 34 12.24 -7.74 -11.38
C ALA A 34 11.96 -7.32 -12.83
N GLU A 35 12.31 -8.16 -13.81
CA GLU A 35 12.05 -7.92 -15.24
C GLU A 35 10.55 -7.89 -15.52
N GLN A 36 9.79 -8.83 -14.96
CA GLN A 36 8.34 -8.85 -15.04
C GLN A 36 7.73 -7.62 -14.37
N ALA A 37 8.26 -7.22 -13.22
CA ALA A 37 7.76 -6.07 -12.48
C ALA A 37 7.99 -4.74 -13.22
N HIS A 38 9.10 -4.65 -13.98
CA HIS A 38 9.46 -3.48 -14.78
C HIS A 38 8.69 -3.41 -16.11
N ALA A 39 8.22 -4.54 -16.64
CA ALA A 39 7.56 -4.60 -17.93
C ALA A 39 6.30 -3.69 -18.01
N ARG A 40 6.05 -3.14 -19.21
CA ARG A 40 4.87 -2.32 -19.52
C ARG A 40 4.11 -2.92 -20.71
N PRO A 41 3.40 -4.05 -20.50
CA PRO A 41 2.68 -4.72 -21.58
C PRO A 41 1.45 -3.94 -22.05
N LEU A 42 0.90 -3.06 -21.21
CA LEU A 42 -0.26 -2.24 -21.51
C LEU A 42 0.14 -0.78 -21.69
N PRO A 43 -0.25 -0.11 -22.78
CA PRO A 43 0.01 1.32 -22.95
C PRO A 43 -0.75 2.12 -21.89
N ASN A 44 -0.11 3.16 -21.36
CA ASN A 44 -0.67 4.10 -20.37
C ASN A 44 -1.06 3.48 -19.00
N ALA A 45 -0.65 2.25 -18.71
CA ALA A 45 -0.82 1.64 -17.39
C ALA A 45 0.47 1.75 -16.56
N HIS A 46 0.32 1.76 -15.23
CA HIS A 46 1.45 1.61 -14.33
C HIS A 46 2.03 0.20 -14.41
N SER A 47 3.36 0.08 -14.31
CA SER A 47 4.00 -1.23 -14.11
C SER A 47 3.76 -1.75 -12.70
N ILE A 48 3.98 -3.06 -12.48
CA ILE A 48 3.90 -3.64 -11.13
C ILE A 48 4.88 -2.92 -10.20
N TRP A 49 6.08 -2.62 -10.67
CA TRP A 49 7.07 -1.85 -9.91
C TRP A 49 6.53 -0.49 -9.45
N GLU A 50 5.89 0.27 -10.35
CA GLU A 50 5.31 1.58 -10.00
C GLU A 50 4.19 1.45 -8.97
N LEU A 51 3.34 0.42 -9.08
CA LEU A 51 2.27 0.16 -8.13
C LEU A 51 2.80 -0.23 -6.75
N VAL A 52 3.80 -1.12 -6.68
CA VAL A 52 4.44 -1.50 -5.41
C VAL A 52 5.12 -0.29 -4.76
N HIS A 53 5.79 0.54 -5.55
CA HIS A 53 6.40 1.76 -5.04
C HIS A 53 5.36 2.76 -4.51
N HIS A 54 4.22 2.90 -5.22
CA HIS A 54 3.11 3.72 -4.77
C HIS A 54 2.57 3.27 -3.40
N ILE A 55 2.38 1.95 -3.20
CA ILE A 55 1.96 1.39 -1.90
C ILE A 55 2.96 1.76 -0.80
N ALA A 56 4.26 1.50 -1.03
CA ALA A 56 5.31 1.78 -0.04
C ALA A 56 5.39 3.26 0.34
N VAL A 57 5.24 4.16 -0.64
CA VAL A 57 5.22 5.61 -0.40
C VAL A 57 4.04 5.98 0.49
N TRP A 58 2.83 5.49 0.20
CA TRP A 58 1.64 5.87 0.97
C TRP A 58 1.59 5.26 2.37
N GLU A 59 2.06 4.03 2.56
CA GLU A 59 2.25 3.47 3.90
C GLU A 59 3.21 4.33 4.73
N ASN A 60 4.34 4.74 4.13
CA ASN A 60 5.31 5.59 4.80
C ASN A 60 4.75 6.99 5.11
N VAL A 61 3.97 7.58 4.20
CA VAL A 61 3.27 8.85 4.44
C VAL A 61 2.28 8.71 5.60
N GLY A 62 1.48 7.65 5.63
CA GLY A 62 0.57 7.35 6.75
C GLY A 62 1.31 7.24 8.08
N ARG A 63 2.39 6.46 8.11
CA ARG A 63 3.29 6.32 9.28
C ARG A 63 3.83 7.67 9.75
N ARG A 64 4.37 8.49 8.82
CA ARG A 64 4.91 9.83 9.14
C ARG A 64 3.85 10.74 9.75
N ARG A 65 2.64 10.74 9.21
CA ARG A 65 1.51 11.53 9.72
C ARG A 65 1.11 11.12 11.13
N LEU A 66 1.06 9.80 11.41
CA LEU A 66 0.82 9.29 12.75
C LEU A 66 1.91 9.73 13.76
N THR A 67 3.12 10.02 13.28
CA THR A 67 4.24 10.55 14.10
C THR A 67 4.33 12.07 14.12
N GLY A 68 3.31 12.80 13.62
CA GLY A 68 3.23 14.26 13.73
C GLY A 68 3.61 15.05 12.48
N ASP A 69 3.96 14.38 11.38
CA ASP A 69 4.23 15.03 10.10
C ASP A 69 2.92 15.40 9.38
N ARG A 70 2.36 16.56 9.73
CA ARG A 70 1.07 17.01 9.20
C ARG A 70 1.16 17.27 7.71
N ALA A 71 0.12 16.85 6.98
CA ALA A 71 -0.01 17.21 5.59
C ALA A 71 -0.22 18.73 5.46
N ALA A 72 0.47 19.35 4.50
CA ALA A 72 0.27 20.76 4.14
C ALA A 72 -1.04 20.93 3.35
N ILE A 73 -2.15 20.54 3.96
CA ILE A 73 -3.49 20.69 3.42
C ILE A 73 -4.09 21.91 4.12
N ASP A 74 -4.34 22.96 3.36
CA ASP A 74 -5.21 24.03 3.83
C ASP A 74 -6.64 23.49 3.80
N ILE A 75 -7.20 23.23 4.97
CA ILE A 75 -8.60 22.88 5.08
C ILE A 75 -9.35 24.21 5.10
N SER A 76 -9.57 24.79 3.92
CA SER A 76 -10.53 25.88 3.78
C SER A 76 -11.92 25.30 4.03
N SER A 77 -12.34 25.24 5.30
CA SER A 77 -13.74 25.00 5.63
C SER A 77 -14.59 26.14 5.05
N PRO A 78 -15.83 25.86 4.59
CA PRO A 78 -16.89 26.85 4.64
C PRO A 78 -17.18 27.26 6.09
#